data_AF-A0AAD6S5B1-F1
#
_entry.id   AF-A0AAD6S5B1-F1
#
_cell.length_a   1.000
_cell.length_b   1.000
_cell.length_c   1.000
_cell.angle_alpha   90.00
_cell.angle_beta   90.00
_cell.angle_gamma   90.00
#
_symmetry.space_group_name_H-M   'P 1'
#
loop_
_entity.id
_entity.type
_entity.pdbx_description
1 polymer ?
#
loop_
_entity_poly.entity_id
_entity_poly.type
_entity_poly.pdbx_seq_one_letter_code
_entity_poly.pdbx_strand_id
1 'polypeptide(L)'
;MGTVIDLWVALPLYSPYDSFPFVTNHRRGSFIPVTGGISHGGGQKRPGNLAMPTTRRRIFDKLRANKDIRRACGFQSSIFRAFGPKLFVDYVNHLQPLFEHDPSLRHNFSNSILPTVTFNLGPKSVTFEHADELNRPLGWCFVTNDGHFDPRKSAHLYLKQLKLVVEFPPTSTSAFPSAVIEHGNTPLGPDETRYAITQYAPGGLFRWVKYGFKTSKQLLAQKGGAALKAMYDGLPGQRRADGLDLFSKVDELASDHAACFSK
;
A
#
# COMPACT_ATOMS: atom_id res chain seq x y z
N MET A 1 -2.14 26.91 -10.75
CA MET A 1 -2.26 25.83 -9.75
C MET A 1 -1.19 24.81 -10.09
N GLY A 2 -0.10 24.78 -9.32
CA GLY A 2 0.99 23.81 -9.54
C GLY A 2 0.47 22.39 -9.36
N THR A 3 0.71 21.54 -10.34
CA THR A 3 0.46 20.10 -10.27
C THR A 3 1.33 19.47 -9.18
N VAL A 4 0.97 18.28 -8.70
CA VAL A 4 1.80 17.44 -7.80
C VAL A 4 3.23 17.25 -8.38
N ILE A 5 3.40 17.46 -9.70
CA ILE A 5 4.70 17.54 -10.43
C ILE A 5 5.68 18.53 -9.79
N ASP A 6 5.22 19.68 -9.28
CA ASP A 6 6.11 20.64 -8.60
C ASP A 6 6.73 20.05 -7.33
N LEU A 7 6.17 18.97 -6.78
CA LEU A 7 6.67 18.31 -5.55
C LEU A 7 7.88 17.43 -5.78
N TRP A 8 8.02 16.87 -6.98
CA TRP A 8 9.14 16.01 -7.35
C TRP A 8 10.33 16.83 -7.85
N VAL A 9 10.06 17.99 -8.45
CA VAL A 9 11.06 18.92 -9.01
C VAL A 9 11.50 19.99 -8.02
N ALA A 10 10.63 20.47 -7.12
CA ALA A 10 10.93 21.57 -6.18
C ALA A 10 11.41 21.11 -4.79
N LEU A 11 11.50 19.81 -4.52
CA LEU A 11 12.44 19.41 -3.47
C LEU A 11 13.84 19.59 -4.07
N PRO A 12 14.72 20.45 -3.52
CA PRO A 12 16.15 20.34 -3.78
C PRO A 12 16.59 19.06 -3.07
N LEU A 13 16.23 17.93 -3.66
CA LEU A 13 16.90 16.69 -3.36
C LEU A 13 18.24 16.72 -4.08
N TYR A 14 18.32 17.26 -5.31
CA TYR A 14 19.55 17.24 -6.13
C TYR A 14 19.59 18.32 -7.21
N SER A 15 20.81 18.71 -7.59
CA SER A 15 21.12 19.53 -8.76
C SER A 15 20.86 18.74 -10.06
N PRO A 16 20.44 19.36 -11.18
CA PRO A 16 20.37 18.69 -12.49
C PRO A 16 21.72 18.12 -12.98
N TYR A 17 22.82 18.42 -12.29
CA TYR A 17 24.17 17.90 -12.54
C TYR A 17 24.62 16.79 -11.57
N ASP A 18 23.82 16.44 -10.56
CA ASP A 18 24.11 15.28 -9.71
C ASP A 18 23.71 14.02 -10.48
N SER A 19 24.69 13.35 -11.08
CA SER A 19 24.53 12.02 -11.68
C SER A 19 23.79 11.08 -10.69
N PHE A 20 22.62 10.55 -11.08
CA PHE A 20 21.89 9.52 -10.33
C PHE A 20 22.82 8.31 -10.14
N PRO A 21 23.39 8.04 -8.95
CA PRO A 21 24.35 6.95 -8.88
C PRO A 21 23.66 5.59 -8.78
N PHE A 22 22.33 5.50 -8.58
CA PHE A 22 21.67 4.22 -8.31
C PHE A 22 20.22 4.16 -8.79
N VAL A 23 19.98 4.10 -10.11
CA VAL A 23 18.77 3.40 -10.57
C VAL A 23 18.90 1.95 -10.09
N THR A 24 18.01 1.50 -9.21
CA THR A 24 18.09 0.12 -8.70
C THR A 24 17.29 -0.80 -9.60
N ASN A 25 17.98 -1.77 -10.21
CA ASN A 25 17.31 -2.90 -10.86
C ASN A 25 16.79 -3.84 -9.78
N HIS A 26 15.48 -4.05 -9.74
CA HIS A 26 14.85 -5.02 -8.85
C HIS A 26 13.73 -5.76 -9.58
N ARG A 27 13.18 -6.80 -8.94
CA ARG A 27 12.15 -7.68 -9.50
C ARG A 27 10.86 -7.00 -10.00
N ARG A 28 10.69 -5.69 -9.74
CA ARG A 28 9.48 -4.93 -10.07
C ARG A 28 9.77 -3.77 -11.02
N GLY A 29 11.01 -3.55 -11.45
CA GLY A 29 11.36 -2.42 -12.32
C GLY A 29 12.75 -1.87 -12.07
N SER A 30 13.07 -0.80 -12.81
CA SER A 30 14.34 -0.09 -12.77
C SER A 30 14.09 1.35 -12.29
N PHE A 31 13.96 1.52 -10.99
CA PHE A 31 13.72 2.82 -10.34
C PHE A 31 14.10 2.76 -8.86
N ILE A 32 13.94 3.85 -8.11
CA ILE A 32 14.31 3.91 -6.69
C ILE A 32 13.04 3.87 -5.82
N PRO A 33 12.73 2.72 -5.18
CA PRO A 33 11.66 2.67 -4.18
C PRO A 33 12.17 3.15 -2.81
N VAL A 34 11.48 4.12 -2.22
CA VAL A 34 11.68 4.55 -0.82
C VAL A 34 10.46 4.12 -0.01
N THR A 35 10.63 3.09 0.81
CA THR A 35 9.53 2.47 1.57
C THR A 35 9.68 2.75 3.07
N GLY A 36 8.59 3.11 3.73
CA GLY A 36 8.53 3.28 5.18
C GLY A 36 7.18 2.87 5.76
N GLY A 37 7.08 2.92 7.09
CA GLY A 37 5.94 2.43 7.85
C GLY A 37 6.23 1.12 8.54
N ILE A 38 5.20 0.31 8.76
CA ILE A 38 5.26 -0.88 9.60
C ILE A 38 5.12 -2.14 8.74
N SER A 39 5.88 -3.17 9.09
CA SER A 39 5.77 -4.48 8.44
C SER A 39 5.90 -5.61 9.44
N HIS A 40 5.40 -6.78 9.05
CA HIS A 40 5.63 -8.04 9.76
C HIS A 40 5.73 -9.18 8.74
N GLY A 41 6.91 -9.79 8.64
CA GLY A 41 7.20 -10.87 7.70
C GLY A 41 8.68 -11.21 7.66
N GLY A 42 9.09 -12.10 6.75
CA GLY A 42 10.52 -12.38 6.49
C GLY A 42 11.33 -12.88 7.70
N GLY A 43 10.69 -13.58 8.64
CA GLY A 43 11.34 -14.09 9.85
C GLY A 43 11.39 -13.11 11.04
N GLN A 44 10.80 -11.92 10.93
CA GLN A 44 10.68 -10.99 12.06
C GLN A 44 9.91 -11.64 13.23
N LYS A 45 10.41 -11.44 14.46
CA LYS A 45 9.78 -11.99 15.68
C LYS A 45 8.57 -11.21 16.17
N ARG A 46 8.43 -9.95 15.73
CA ARG A 46 7.31 -9.04 16.01
C ARG A 46 7.15 -8.02 14.88
N PRO A 47 6.00 -7.35 14.74
CA PRO A 47 5.87 -6.19 13.87
C PRO A 47 6.88 -5.10 14.23
N GLY A 48 7.28 -4.30 13.23
CA GLY A 48 8.23 -3.22 13.47
C GLY A 48 8.23 -2.17 12.37
N ASN A 49 8.72 -0.98 12.72
CA ASN A 49 8.99 0.09 11.76
C ASN A 49 10.10 -0.35 10.79
N LEU A 50 9.89 -0.15 9.50
CA LEU A 50 10.84 -0.49 8.46
C LEU A 50 12.16 0.27 8.65
N ALA A 51 13.25 -0.49 8.73
CA ALA A 51 14.60 0.06 8.75
C ALA A 51 14.97 0.56 7.36
N MET A 52 15.71 1.67 7.31
CA MET A 52 16.27 2.19 6.06
C MET A 52 17.58 2.94 6.35
N PRO A 53 18.54 2.92 5.41
CA PRO A 53 19.79 3.69 5.53
C PRO A 53 19.52 5.20 5.71
N THR A 54 20.44 5.90 6.38
CA THR A 54 20.32 7.33 6.71
C THR A 54 20.01 8.20 5.48
N THR A 55 20.63 7.94 4.34
CA THR A 55 20.38 8.69 3.09
C THR A 55 18.94 8.55 2.63
N ARG A 56 18.39 7.31 2.62
CA ARG A 56 16.98 7.07 2.25
C ARG A 56 16.02 7.63 3.30
N ARG A 57 16.41 7.63 4.58
CA ARG A 57 15.61 8.23 5.66
C ARG A 57 15.41 9.72 5.48
N ARG A 58 16.45 10.47 5.10
CA ARG A 58 16.33 11.91 4.80
C ARG A 58 15.33 12.19 3.68
N ILE A 59 15.36 11.39 2.61
CA ILE A 59 14.41 11.51 1.49
C ILE A 59 13.00 11.17 1.97
N PHE A 60 12.83 10.04 2.66
CA PHE A 60 11.54 9.61 3.20
C PHE A 60 10.92 10.66 4.12
N ASP A 61 11.69 11.22 5.07
CA ASP A 61 11.17 12.19 6.02
C ASP A 61 10.77 13.51 5.33
N LYS A 62 11.52 13.96 4.32
CA LYS A 62 11.14 15.11 3.48
C LYS A 62 9.82 14.85 2.74
N LEU A 63 9.69 13.69 2.08
CA LEU A 63 8.46 13.31 1.36
C LEU A 63 7.28 13.16 2.33
N ARG A 64 7.49 12.53 3.48
CA ARG A 64 6.46 12.33 4.51
C ARG A 64 5.98 13.65 5.12
N ALA A 65 6.86 14.63 5.27
CA ALA A 65 6.53 15.95 5.81
C ALA A 65 5.83 16.86 4.78
N ASN A 66 5.97 16.58 3.49
CA ASN A 66 5.40 17.40 2.42
C ASN A 66 3.85 17.43 2.50
N LYS A 67 3.29 18.64 2.46
CA LYS A 67 1.84 18.87 2.63
C LYS A 67 0.98 18.17 1.57
N ASP A 68 1.45 18.11 0.33
CA ASP A 68 0.66 17.62 -0.79
C ASP A 68 0.75 16.09 -0.89
N ILE A 69 1.90 15.51 -0.52
CA ILE A 69 2.01 14.06 -0.29
C ILE A 69 1.09 13.61 0.84
N ARG A 70 1.04 14.35 1.95
CA ARG A 70 0.11 14.07 3.06
C ARG A 70 -1.35 14.14 2.60
N ARG A 71 -1.70 15.09 1.73
CA ARG A 71 -3.04 15.20 1.13
C ARG A 71 -3.34 14.01 0.22
N ALA A 72 -2.41 13.59 -0.64
CA ALA A 72 -2.58 12.43 -1.51
C ALA A 72 -2.79 11.14 -0.69
N CYS A 73 -1.97 10.89 0.34
CA CYS A 73 -2.13 9.73 1.23
C CYS A 73 -3.45 9.78 2.03
N GLY A 74 -3.87 10.97 2.47
CA GLY A 74 -5.17 11.16 3.11
C GLY A 74 -6.34 10.90 2.16
N PHE A 75 -6.20 11.32 0.91
CA PHE A 75 -7.19 11.08 -0.14
C PHE A 75 -7.31 9.58 -0.45
N GLN A 76 -6.20 8.85 -0.54
CA GLN A 76 -6.21 7.38 -0.65
C GLN A 76 -7.00 6.72 0.50
N SER A 77 -6.75 7.15 1.74
CA SER A 77 -7.51 6.65 2.90
C SER A 77 -8.99 7.05 2.88
N SER A 78 -9.32 8.20 2.30
CA SER A 78 -10.71 8.68 2.16
C SER A 78 -11.46 7.90 1.09
N ILE A 79 -10.82 7.59 -0.05
CA ILE A 79 -11.32 6.65 -1.06
C ILE A 79 -11.62 5.31 -0.40
N PHE A 80 -10.71 4.83 0.46
CA PHE A 80 -10.92 3.56 1.14
C PHE A 80 -12.18 3.57 1.99
N ARG A 81 -12.35 4.60 2.82
CA ARG A 81 -13.54 4.75 3.67
C ARG A 81 -14.82 4.85 2.84
N ALA A 82 -14.78 5.60 1.74
CA ALA A 82 -15.95 5.87 0.91
C ALA A 82 -16.40 4.65 0.09
N PHE A 83 -15.46 3.94 -0.55
CA PHE A 83 -15.76 2.88 -1.52
C PHE A 83 -15.54 1.45 -1.02
N GLY A 84 -14.84 1.29 0.10
CA GLY A 84 -14.63 -0.01 0.75
C GLY A 84 -14.98 0.04 2.25
N PRO A 85 -16.20 0.46 2.64
CA PRO A 85 -16.54 0.74 4.05
C PRO A 85 -16.35 -0.47 4.97
N LYS A 86 -16.85 -1.65 4.59
CA LYS A 86 -16.68 -2.90 5.37
C LYS A 86 -15.21 -3.26 5.53
N LEU A 87 -14.45 -3.21 4.44
CA LEU A 87 -13.03 -3.48 4.42
C LEU A 87 -12.23 -2.45 5.23
N PHE A 88 -12.63 -1.18 5.22
CA PHE A 88 -12.05 -0.11 6.05
C PHE A 88 -12.26 -0.39 7.54
N VAL A 89 -13.49 -0.75 7.95
CA VAL A 89 -13.80 -1.13 9.34
C VAL A 89 -12.97 -2.35 9.77
N ASP A 90 -12.85 -3.35 8.90
CA ASP A 90 -11.99 -4.51 9.17
C ASP A 90 -10.51 -4.12 9.36
N TYR A 91 -9.99 -3.16 8.57
CA TYR A 91 -8.66 -2.60 8.80
C TYR A 91 -8.55 -1.90 10.16
N VAL A 92 -9.55 -1.11 10.56
CA VAL A 92 -9.57 -0.48 11.91
C VAL A 92 -9.51 -1.54 12.99
N ASN A 93 -10.37 -2.55 12.91
CA ASN A 93 -10.48 -3.62 13.91
C ASN A 93 -9.20 -4.46 14.07
N HIS A 94 -8.32 -4.49 13.07
CA HIS A 94 -7.04 -5.18 13.17
C HIS A 94 -5.87 -4.23 13.47
N LEU A 95 -5.82 -3.06 12.83
CA LEU A 95 -4.66 -2.17 12.95
C LEU A 95 -4.71 -1.35 14.24
N GLN A 96 -5.88 -0.93 14.72
CA GLN A 96 -5.95 -0.16 15.97
C GLN A 96 -5.43 -0.97 17.18
N PRO A 97 -5.86 -2.23 17.41
CA PRO A 97 -5.30 -3.04 18.50
C PRO A 97 -3.78 -3.28 18.37
N LEU A 98 -3.24 -3.29 17.14
CA LEU A 98 -1.80 -3.38 16.92
C LEU A 98 -1.06 -2.16 17.51
N PHE A 99 -1.56 -0.95 17.26
CA PHE A 99 -0.96 0.28 17.76
C PHE A 99 -1.12 0.46 19.27
N GLU A 100 -2.25 0.01 19.81
CA GLU A 100 -2.49 -0.03 21.26
C GLU A 100 -1.54 -1.02 21.96
N HIS A 101 -1.29 -2.18 21.34
CA HIS A 101 -0.40 -3.21 21.89
C HIS A 101 1.09 -2.84 21.82
N ASP A 102 1.54 -2.18 20.75
CA ASP A 102 2.93 -1.74 20.60
C ASP A 102 3.02 -0.23 20.30
N PRO A 103 3.09 0.61 21.34
CA PRO A 103 3.23 2.06 21.21
C PRO A 103 4.54 2.52 20.56
N SER A 104 5.49 1.62 20.25
CA SER A 104 6.72 1.97 19.52
C SER A 104 6.50 2.03 18.00
N LEU A 105 5.39 1.50 17.51
CA LEU A 105 5.01 1.58 16.10
C LEU A 105 4.61 3.02 15.73
N ARG A 106 4.91 3.42 14.49
CA ARG A 106 4.71 4.79 14.01
C ARG A 106 3.89 4.80 12.73
N HIS A 107 2.74 5.48 12.78
CA HIS A 107 2.00 5.81 11.56
C HIS A 107 2.82 6.71 10.65
N ASN A 108 2.74 6.47 9.34
CA ASN A 108 3.37 7.36 8.36
C ASN A 108 2.67 8.72 8.33
N PHE A 109 1.34 8.72 8.37
CA PHE A 109 0.49 9.90 8.25
C PHE A 109 -0.67 9.81 9.23
N SER A 110 -0.98 10.91 9.90
CA SER A 110 -2.09 10.98 10.86
C SER A 110 -3.47 10.92 10.21
N ASN A 111 -3.55 11.15 8.89
CA ASN A 111 -4.78 11.16 8.11
C ASN A 111 -4.92 9.93 7.19
N SER A 112 -4.14 8.87 7.40
CA SER A 112 -4.24 7.64 6.62
C SER A 112 -4.19 6.40 7.50
N ILE A 113 -5.11 5.46 7.29
CA ILE A 113 -5.17 4.19 8.02
C ILE A 113 -4.06 3.21 7.60
N LEU A 114 -3.45 3.43 6.44
CA LEU A 114 -2.53 2.44 5.87
C LEU A 114 -1.15 2.47 6.55
N PRO A 115 -0.66 1.32 7.02
CA PRO A 115 0.53 1.25 7.86
C PRO A 115 1.83 1.38 7.07
N THR A 116 1.80 1.24 5.74
CA THR A 116 2.99 1.24 4.88
C THR A 116 2.80 2.15 3.68
N VAL A 117 3.88 2.83 3.27
CA VAL A 117 3.92 3.65 2.06
C VAL A 117 5.24 3.40 1.32
N THR A 118 5.17 3.33 -0.01
CA THR A 118 6.31 3.35 -0.91
C THR A 118 6.19 4.54 -1.84
N PHE A 119 7.25 5.34 -1.90
CA PHE A 119 7.46 6.34 -2.94
C PHE A 119 8.30 5.70 -4.04
N ASN A 120 7.69 5.45 -5.20
CA ASN A 120 8.40 5.00 -6.40
C ASN A 120 8.94 6.24 -7.08
N LEU A 121 10.22 6.54 -6.84
CA LEU A 121 10.88 7.71 -7.40
C LEU A 121 11.16 7.52 -8.89
N GLY A 122 11.16 8.61 -9.62
CA GLY A 122 11.41 8.65 -11.06
C GLY A 122 12.90 8.84 -11.42
N PRO A 123 13.18 9.36 -12.63
CA PRO A 123 12.21 9.95 -13.55
C PRO A 123 11.25 8.95 -14.20
N LYS A 124 11.57 7.65 -14.24
CA LYS A 124 10.75 6.62 -14.91
C LYS A 124 10.40 5.45 -13.99
N SER A 125 9.37 5.60 -13.16
CA SER A 125 8.85 4.50 -12.33
C SER A 125 7.97 3.52 -13.11
N VAL A 126 8.58 2.77 -14.03
CA VAL A 126 7.91 1.69 -14.77
C VAL A 126 7.95 0.41 -13.95
N THR A 127 6.78 -0.17 -13.67
CA THR A 127 6.67 -1.40 -12.88
C THR A 127 6.40 -2.61 -13.75
N PHE A 128 7.29 -3.60 -13.70
CA PHE A 128 7.08 -4.90 -14.35
C PHE A 128 5.89 -5.65 -13.72
N GLU A 129 5.33 -6.61 -14.44
CA GLU A 129 4.25 -7.47 -13.94
C GLU A 129 4.68 -8.16 -12.63
N HIS A 130 3.90 -7.96 -11.56
CA HIS A 130 4.12 -8.61 -10.27
C HIS A 130 2.85 -8.63 -9.42
N ALA A 131 2.86 -9.47 -8.37
CA ALA A 131 1.93 -9.38 -7.25
C ALA A 131 2.66 -8.91 -5.97
N ASP A 132 1.92 -8.24 -5.08
CA ASP A 132 2.37 -7.88 -3.75
C ASP A 132 2.02 -8.97 -2.73
N GLU A 133 2.57 -10.16 -2.88
CA GLU A 133 2.20 -11.36 -2.11
C GLU A 133 2.31 -11.23 -0.58
N LEU A 134 3.07 -10.25 -0.09
CA LEU A 134 3.22 -9.97 1.35
C LEU A 134 2.11 -9.06 1.91
N ASN A 135 1.35 -8.40 1.04
CA ASN A 135 0.21 -7.58 1.43
C ASN A 135 -0.96 -8.47 1.85
N ARG A 136 -1.97 -7.85 2.48
CA ARG A 136 -3.21 -8.54 2.79
C ARG A 136 -3.88 -9.00 1.46
N PRO A 137 -4.13 -10.32 1.26
CA PRO A 137 -4.61 -10.86 -0.02
C PRO A 137 -5.82 -10.14 -0.62
N LEU A 138 -6.87 -9.97 0.18
CA LEU A 138 -8.12 -9.31 -0.20
C LEU A 138 -8.22 -7.88 0.39
N GLY A 139 -7.08 -7.28 0.71
CA GLY A 139 -6.97 -5.89 1.15
C GLY A 139 -6.65 -4.96 -0.02
N TRP A 140 -7.00 -3.68 0.08
CA TRP A 140 -6.68 -2.71 -0.99
C TRP A 140 -5.27 -2.13 -0.84
N CYS A 141 -4.59 -2.03 -1.98
CA CYS A 141 -3.44 -1.19 -2.21
C CYS A 141 -3.88 0.02 -3.00
N PHE A 142 -3.33 1.18 -2.69
CA PHE A 142 -3.66 2.45 -3.32
C PHE A 142 -2.44 2.97 -4.02
N VAL A 143 -2.59 3.32 -5.29
CA VAL A 143 -1.53 3.93 -6.10
C VAL A 143 -2.04 5.27 -6.58
N THR A 144 -1.35 6.35 -6.23
CA THR A 144 -1.49 7.64 -6.90
C THR A 144 -0.27 7.80 -7.80
N ASN A 145 -0.47 7.89 -9.11
CA ASN A 145 0.63 8.20 -10.03
C ASN A 145 0.67 9.69 -10.33
N ASP A 146 1.83 10.16 -10.76
CA ASP A 146 2.02 11.53 -11.18
C ASP A 146 3.22 11.63 -12.13
N GLY A 147 3.42 12.78 -12.77
CA GLY A 147 4.48 13.02 -13.75
C GLY A 147 3.95 13.55 -15.07
N HIS A 148 4.86 13.75 -16.02
CA HIS A 148 4.54 14.26 -17.35
C HIS A 148 4.56 13.14 -18.39
N PHE A 149 3.37 12.70 -18.81
CA PHE A 149 3.18 11.67 -19.84
C PHE A 149 1.78 11.79 -20.47
N ASP A 150 1.57 11.17 -21.64
CA ASP A 150 0.26 11.09 -22.30
C ASP A 150 -0.49 9.82 -21.84
N PRO A 151 -1.51 9.93 -20.96
CA PRO A 151 -2.16 8.76 -20.36
C PRO A 151 -3.02 7.95 -21.33
N ARG A 152 -3.16 8.42 -22.58
CA ARG A 152 -3.79 7.66 -23.68
C ARG A 152 -2.80 6.77 -24.43
N LYS A 153 -1.49 6.97 -24.20
CA LYS A 153 -0.41 6.28 -24.93
C LYS A 153 0.50 5.47 -24.01
N SER A 154 0.71 5.90 -22.78
CA SER A 154 1.72 5.32 -21.89
C SER A 154 1.25 5.23 -20.44
N ALA A 155 2.04 4.53 -19.62
CA ALA A 155 1.82 4.37 -18.18
C ALA A 155 0.45 3.80 -17.77
N HIS A 156 -0.24 3.10 -18.67
CA HIS A 156 -1.51 2.46 -18.39
C HIS A 156 -1.33 1.44 -17.26
N LEU A 157 -2.30 1.38 -16.35
CA LEU A 157 -2.34 0.34 -15.31
C LEU A 157 -2.84 -0.95 -15.95
N TYR A 158 -2.04 -2.00 -15.86
CA TYR A 158 -2.42 -3.34 -16.30
C TYR A 158 -2.79 -4.22 -15.10
N LEU A 159 -3.91 -4.93 -15.21
CA LEU A 159 -4.48 -5.81 -14.18
C LEU A 159 -4.79 -7.18 -14.81
N LYS A 160 -3.87 -8.13 -14.66
CA LYS A 160 -3.85 -9.41 -15.40
C LYS A 160 -5.10 -10.25 -15.20
N GLN A 161 -5.45 -10.57 -13.96
CA GLN A 161 -6.58 -11.45 -13.63
C GLN A 161 -7.92 -10.84 -14.06
N LEU A 162 -8.01 -9.51 -14.13
CA LEU A 162 -9.21 -8.81 -14.60
C LEU A 162 -9.23 -8.64 -16.13
N LYS A 163 -8.13 -8.93 -16.83
CA LYS A 163 -7.94 -8.69 -18.26
C LYS A 163 -8.20 -7.23 -18.64
N LEU A 164 -7.77 -6.30 -17.77
CA LEU A 164 -7.95 -4.87 -17.97
C LEU A 164 -6.62 -4.17 -18.19
N VAL A 165 -6.62 -3.23 -19.14
CA VAL A 165 -5.63 -2.18 -19.30
C VAL A 165 -6.38 -0.86 -19.19
N VAL A 166 -6.00 -0.04 -18.21
CA VAL A 166 -6.74 1.16 -17.83
C VAL A 166 -5.84 2.37 -18.04
N GLU A 167 -6.32 3.36 -18.81
CA GLU A 167 -5.69 4.68 -18.85
C GLU A 167 -5.59 5.22 -17.42
N PHE A 168 -4.39 5.58 -16.98
CA PHE A 168 -4.15 5.98 -15.60
C PHE A 168 -3.54 7.40 -15.57
N PRO A 169 -4.38 8.45 -15.61
CA PRO A 169 -3.92 9.84 -15.74
C PRO A 169 -3.03 10.31 -14.59
N PRO A 170 -2.09 11.24 -14.83
CA PRO A 170 -1.35 11.90 -13.75
C PRO A 170 -2.28 12.45 -12.66
N THR A 171 -1.85 12.38 -11.40
CA THR A 171 -2.60 12.82 -10.21
C THR A 171 -3.88 12.00 -9.94
N SER A 172 -4.16 10.93 -10.69
CA SER A 172 -5.27 10.02 -10.39
C SER A 172 -4.86 8.93 -9.40
N THR A 173 -5.85 8.31 -8.76
CA THR A 173 -5.63 7.25 -7.76
C THR A 173 -6.41 6.00 -8.13
N SER A 174 -5.73 4.86 -8.08
CA SER A 174 -6.35 3.53 -8.20
C SER A 174 -6.33 2.80 -6.86
N ALA A 175 -7.31 1.93 -6.65
CA ALA A 175 -7.41 1.06 -5.48
C ALA A 175 -7.77 -0.36 -5.94
N PHE A 176 -6.95 -1.36 -5.57
CA PHE A 176 -7.17 -2.75 -5.98
C PHE A 176 -6.45 -3.75 -5.05
N PRO A 177 -6.86 -5.02 -5.02
CA PRO A 177 -6.21 -6.04 -4.21
C PRO A 177 -4.89 -6.54 -4.83
N SER A 178 -3.82 -5.78 -4.62
CA SER A 178 -2.52 -5.98 -5.27
C SER A 178 -1.79 -7.29 -4.91
N ALA A 179 -2.22 -7.97 -3.84
CA ALA A 179 -1.66 -9.25 -3.42
C ALA A 179 -2.18 -10.45 -4.23
N VAL A 180 -3.33 -10.32 -4.89
CA VAL A 180 -3.97 -11.40 -5.68
C VAL A 180 -4.19 -11.02 -7.14
N ILE A 181 -4.02 -9.74 -7.49
CA ILE A 181 -4.03 -9.26 -8.87
C ILE A 181 -2.60 -8.91 -9.26
N GLU A 182 -2.04 -9.69 -10.18
CA GLU A 182 -0.81 -9.35 -10.88
C GLU A 182 -1.02 -8.07 -11.70
N HIS A 183 -0.12 -7.12 -11.53
CA HIS A 183 -0.26 -5.80 -12.06
C HIS A 183 1.10 -5.20 -12.44
N GLY A 184 1.04 -4.16 -13.26
CA GLY A 184 2.20 -3.40 -13.71
C GLY A 184 1.76 -2.12 -14.40
N ASN A 185 2.69 -1.44 -15.06
CA ASN A 185 2.32 -0.35 -15.96
C ASN A 185 3.04 -0.46 -17.30
N THR A 186 2.39 0.04 -18.35
CA THR A 186 2.98 0.05 -19.69
C THR A 186 4.19 0.99 -19.74
N PRO A 187 5.14 0.76 -20.67
CA PRO A 187 6.31 1.61 -20.82
C PRO A 187 5.96 3.09 -21.01
N LEU A 188 6.90 3.95 -20.60
CA LEU A 188 6.88 5.39 -20.85
C LEU A 188 7.64 5.72 -22.14
N GLY A 189 7.27 6.84 -22.76
CA GLY A 189 8.01 7.45 -23.85
C GLY A 189 9.41 7.93 -23.45
N PRO A 190 10.26 8.30 -24.43
CA PRO A 190 11.63 8.76 -24.19
C PRO A 190 11.73 9.97 -23.24
N ASP A 191 10.85 10.95 -23.38
CA ASP A 191 10.88 12.22 -22.63
C ASP A 191 9.82 12.29 -21.52
N GLU A 192 9.11 11.18 -21.29
CA GLU A 192 8.07 11.11 -20.29
C GLU A 192 8.63 10.77 -18.90
N THR A 193 7.94 11.29 -17.89
CA THR A 193 8.27 11.06 -16.48
C THR A 193 7.09 10.49 -15.72
N ARG A 194 7.37 9.62 -14.74
CA ARG A 194 6.35 9.04 -13.86
C ARG A 194 6.92 8.77 -12.48
N TYR A 195 6.14 9.11 -11.48
CA TYR A 195 6.35 8.85 -10.06
C TYR A 195 5.08 8.21 -9.50
N ALA A 196 5.19 7.52 -8.36
CA ALA A 196 3.99 7.02 -7.69
C ALA A 196 4.12 6.99 -6.17
N ILE A 197 2.99 7.25 -5.50
CA ILE A 197 2.81 7.07 -4.07
C ILE A 197 1.92 5.84 -3.89
N THR A 198 2.46 4.80 -3.27
CA THR A 198 1.75 3.54 -3.05
C THR A 198 1.53 3.31 -1.56
N GLN A 199 0.29 3.25 -1.08
CA GLN A 199 -0.03 2.86 0.30
C GLN A 199 -0.69 1.49 0.36
N TYR A 200 -0.30 0.69 1.35
CA TYR A 200 -0.75 -0.70 1.49
C TYR A 200 -0.59 -1.20 2.92
N ALA A 201 -1.08 -2.42 3.18
CA ALA A 201 -0.96 -3.08 4.47
C ALA A 201 -0.40 -4.51 4.33
N PRO A 202 0.74 -4.82 4.97
CA PRO A 202 1.28 -6.17 5.04
C PRO A 202 0.34 -7.14 5.76
N GLY A 203 0.06 -8.29 5.14
CA GLY A 203 -0.88 -9.29 5.67
C GLY A 203 -0.41 -9.93 6.99
N GLY A 204 0.90 -9.89 7.27
CA GLY A 204 1.45 -10.34 8.54
C GLY A 204 0.95 -9.54 9.74
N LEU A 205 0.64 -8.26 9.58
CA LEU A 205 0.10 -7.42 10.67
C LEU A 205 -1.27 -7.93 11.13
N PHE A 206 -2.14 -8.26 10.18
CA PHE A 206 -3.46 -8.82 10.47
C PHE A 206 -3.36 -10.18 11.16
N ARG A 207 -2.48 -11.06 10.68
CA ARG A 207 -2.25 -12.37 11.31
C ARG A 207 -1.70 -12.25 12.72
N TRP A 208 -0.78 -11.31 12.96
CA TRP A 208 -0.22 -11.06 14.28
C TRP A 208 -1.31 -10.72 15.30
N VAL A 209 -2.19 -9.79 14.95
CA VAL A 209 -3.31 -9.39 15.81
C VAL A 209 -4.32 -10.53 15.97
N LYS A 210 -4.70 -11.19 14.88
CA LYS A 210 -5.62 -12.33 14.89
C LYS A 210 -5.13 -13.48 15.79
N TYR A 211 -3.82 -13.70 15.86
CA TYR A 211 -3.22 -14.74 16.70
C TYR A 211 -2.97 -14.29 18.15
N GLY A 212 -3.55 -13.15 18.57
CA GLY A 212 -3.38 -12.62 19.92
C GLY A 212 -1.95 -12.18 20.18
N PHE A 213 -1.39 -11.41 19.23
CA PHE A 213 -0.06 -10.81 19.26
C PHE A 213 1.07 -11.84 19.34
N LYS A 214 0.97 -12.87 18.49
CA LYS A 214 1.93 -13.98 18.40
C LYS A 214 2.25 -14.30 16.96
N THR A 215 3.48 -14.75 16.72
CA THR A 215 3.80 -15.44 15.47
C THR A 215 3.04 -16.76 15.40
N SER A 216 2.83 -17.27 14.18
CA SER A 216 2.27 -18.62 14.00
C SER A 216 3.08 -19.69 14.75
N LYS A 217 4.41 -19.53 14.84
CA LYS A 217 5.29 -20.46 15.56
C LYS A 217 5.04 -20.42 17.06
N GLN A 218 4.94 -19.23 17.64
CA GLN A 218 4.62 -19.06 19.07
C GLN A 218 3.23 -19.60 19.39
N LEU A 219 2.24 -19.32 18.53
CA LEU A 219 0.88 -19.83 18.70
C LEU A 219 0.86 -21.36 18.68
N LEU A 220 1.56 -22.00 17.76
CA LEU A 220 1.61 -23.47 17.66
C LEU A 220 2.35 -24.14 18.82
N ALA A 221 3.32 -23.46 19.42
CA ALA A 221 4.10 -23.99 20.54
C ALA A 221 3.32 -24.03 21.87
N GLN A 222 2.20 -23.31 21.98
CA GLN A 222 1.39 -23.30 23.22
C GLN A 222 0.47 -24.52 23.31
N LYS A 223 0.08 -24.89 24.53
CA LYS A 223 -0.92 -25.96 24.76
C LYS A 223 -2.23 -25.59 24.05
N GLY A 224 -2.75 -26.48 23.21
CA GLY A 224 -3.94 -26.21 22.39
C GLY A 224 -3.71 -25.27 21.19
N GLY A 225 -2.45 -24.93 20.89
CA GLY A 225 -2.08 -23.98 19.83
C GLY A 225 -2.59 -24.34 18.44
N ALA A 226 -2.57 -25.63 18.08
CA ALA A 226 -3.11 -26.11 16.81
C ALA A 226 -4.62 -25.86 16.68
N ALA A 227 -5.38 -26.13 17.75
CA ALA A 227 -6.83 -25.89 17.78
C ALA A 227 -7.15 -24.39 17.71
N LEU A 228 -6.42 -23.55 18.46
CA LEU A 228 -6.57 -22.09 18.40
C LEU A 228 -6.23 -21.53 17.02
N LYS A 229 -5.15 -22.02 16.39
CA LYS A 229 -4.79 -21.61 15.03
C LYS A 229 -5.86 -22.02 14.02
N ALA A 230 -6.41 -23.23 14.12
CA ALA A 230 -7.51 -23.68 13.26
C ALA A 230 -8.77 -22.83 13.47
N MET A 231 -9.09 -22.48 14.71
CA MET A 231 -10.19 -21.56 15.05
C MET A 231 -9.98 -20.17 14.41
N TYR A 232 -8.77 -19.61 14.52
CA TYR A 232 -8.46 -18.31 13.91
C TYR A 232 -8.39 -18.35 12.39
N ASP A 233 -7.82 -19.40 11.79
CA ASP A 233 -7.74 -19.49 10.33
C ASP A 233 -9.06 -19.92 9.69
N GLY A 234 -9.98 -20.51 10.45
CA GLY A 234 -11.22 -21.05 9.94
C GLY A 234 -11.00 -22.29 9.06
N LEU A 235 -12.09 -22.74 8.44
CA LEU A 235 -12.06 -23.86 7.49
C LEU A 235 -11.31 -23.49 6.21
N PRO A 236 -10.77 -24.48 5.46
CA PRO A 236 -10.22 -24.24 4.12
C PRO A 236 -11.23 -23.48 3.25
N GLY A 237 -10.80 -22.37 2.65
CA GLY A 237 -11.66 -21.51 1.83
C GLY A 237 -12.43 -20.42 2.60
N GLN A 238 -12.65 -20.56 3.91
CA GLN A 238 -13.41 -19.59 4.71
C GLN A 238 -12.79 -18.19 4.66
N ARG A 239 -11.46 -18.06 4.84
CA ARG A 239 -10.78 -16.75 4.76
C ARG A 239 -10.96 -16.05 3.41
N ARG A 240 -11.12 -16.82 2.33
CA ARG A 240 -11.40 -16.26 1.00
C ARG A 240 -12.84 -15.75 0.96
N ALA A 241 -13.80 -16.55 1.42
CA ALA A 241 -15.21 -16.15 1.48
C ALA A 241 -15.38 -14.90 2.36
N ASP A 242 -14.85 -14.90 3.58
CA ASP A 242 -14.90 -13.77 4.51
C ASP A 242 -14.30 -12.51 3.90
N GLY A 243 -13.14 -12.64 3.25
CA GLY A 243 -12.48 -11.49 2.63
C GLY A 243 -13.22 -10.94 1.43
N LEU A 244 -13.93 -11.78 0.67
CA LEU A 244 -14.79 -11.35 -0.44
C LEU A 244 -16.07 -10.67 0.07
N ASP A 245 -16.63 -11.14 1.18
CA ASP A 245 -17.81 -10.55 1.82
C ASP A 245 -17.56 -9.11 2.33
N LEU A 246 -16.31 -8.74 2.57
CA LEU A 246 -15.90 -7.37 2.90
C LEU A 246 -15.91 -6.42 1.70
N PHE A 247 -16.07 -6.90 0.46
CA PHE A 247 -16.23 -6.02 -0.70
C PHE A 247 -17.70 -5.61 -0.81
N SER A 248 -17.94 -4.32 -0.91
CA SER A 248 -19.27 -3.80 -1.24
C SER A 248 -19.54 -3.98 -2.72
N LYS A 249 -20.76 -4.37 -3.07
CA LYS A 249 -21.26 -4.25 -4.44
C LYS A 249 -21.69 -2.81 -4.70
N VAL A 250 -21.77 -2.43 -5.97
CA VAL A 250 -22.10 -1.04 -6.37
C VAL A 250 -23.47 -0.61 -5.86
N ASP A 251 -24.46 -1.50 -5.91
CA ASP A 251 -25.83 -1.30 -5.45
C ASP A 251 -25.98 -1.35 -3.92
N GLU A 252 -25.08 -2.02 -3.23
CA GLU A 252 -25.07 -2.16 -1.76
C GLU A 252 -24.22 -1.08 -1.06
N LEU A 253 -23.41 -0.31 -1.80
CA LEU A 253 -22.39 0.58 -1.24
C LEU A 253 -22.98 1.61 -0.26
N ALA A 254 -24.11 2.22 -0.60
CA ALA A 254 -24.76 3.22 0.25
C ALA A 254 -25.24 2.62 1.58
N SER A 255 -25.87 1.44 1.54
CA SER A 255 -26.32 0.73 2.74
C SER A 255 -25.15 0.23 3.59
N ASP A 256 -24.10 -0.30 2.97
CA ASP A 256 -22.89 -0.72 3.67
C ASP A 256 -22.20 0.45 4.37
N HIS A 257 -22.11 1.60 3.70
CA HIS A 257 -21.55 2.81 4.28
C HIS A 257 -22.37 3.29 5.48
N ALA A 258 -23.71 3.32 5.38
CA ALA A 258 -24.58 3.66 6.50
C ALA A 258 -24.42 2.68 7.67
N ALA A 259 -24.40 1.36 7.40
CA ALA A 259 -24.21 0.34 8.44
C ALA A 259 -22.86 0.46 9.15
N CYS A 260 -21.80 0.84 8.43
CA CYS A 260 -20.47 1.00 9.02
C CYS A 260 -20.29 2.30 9.80
N PHE A 261 -20.96 3.41 9.41
CA PHE A 261 -20.58 4.75 9.88
C PHE A 261 -21.73 5.64 10.39
N SER A 262 -22.99 5.27 10.20
CA SER A 262 -24.13 6.00 10.75
C SER A 262 -24.42 5.50 12.17
N LYS A 263 -23.69 6.06 13.14
CA LYS A 263 -24.00 6.01 14.58
C LYS A 263 -23.90 7.41 15.14
#